data_AF-A0A952H875-F1
#
_entry.id   AF-A0A952H875-F1
#
_cell.length_a   1.000
_cell.length_b   1.000
_cell.length_c   1.000
_cell.angle_alpha   90.00
_cell.angle_beta   90.00
_cell.angle_gamma   90.00
#
_symmetry.space_group_name_H-M   'P 1'
#
loop_
_entity.id
_entity.type
_entity.pdbx_description
1 polymer ?
#
loop_
_entity_poly.entity_id
_entity_poly.type
_entity_poly.pdbx_seq_one_letter_code
_entity_poly.pdbx_strand_id
1 'polypeptide(L)'
;PQLVLLQKTLLNVEGLGRQLDPELDLWATAKPFLERWMNEQVGWPALQKQLQKEAPRFAQLIPELPRLLHDALKGQAQRGDTTEMHALVRELRRTNRLLSGLVWGAAGFAIGIVAAWLTAPLLGISP
;
A
#
# COMPACT_ATOMS: atom_id res chain seq x y z
N PRO A 1 9.10 11.17 -25.10
CA PRO A 1 10.53 11.17 -25.49
C PRO A 1 11.46 10.27 -24.63
N GLN A 2 11.24 10.17 -23.30
CA GLN A 2 12.15 9.48 -22.37
C GLN A 2 12.02 7.95 -22.41
N LEU A 3 10.80 7.43 -22.58
CA LEU A 3 10.51 5.99 -22.73
C LEU A 3 11.15 5.38 -24.00
N VAL A 4 11.25 6.17 -25.07
CA VAL A 4 11.86 5.74 -26.34
C VAL A 4 13.38 5.56 -26.20
N LEU A 5 14.02 6.34 -25.33
CA LEU A 5 15.45 6.23 -25.09
C LEU A 5 15.79 4.98 -24.26
N LEU A 6 14.99 4.67 -23.24
CA LEU A 6 15.13 3.44 -22.43
C LEU A 6 14.95 2.17 -23.28
N GLN A 7 13.98 2.19 -24.20
CA GLN A 7 13.76 1.10 -25.16
C GLN A 7 14.96 0.92 -26.09
N LYS A 8 15.60 2.01 -26.54
CA LYS A 8 16.81 1.94 -27.36
C LYS A 8 18.02 1.42 -26.59
N THR A 9 18.16 1.72 -25.30
CA THR A 9 19.23 1.13 -24.47
C THR A 9 19.01 -0.36 -24.25
N LEU A 10 17.77 -0.78 -23.98
CA LEU A 10 17.42 -2.21 -23.86
C LEU A 10 17.67 -2.98 -25.16
N LEU A 11 17.25 -2.43 -26.31
CA LEU A 11 17.47 -3.05 -27.63
C LEU A 11 18.97 -3.13 -27.99
N ASN A 12 19.75 -2.11 -27.63
CA ASN A 12 21.19 -2.09 -27.90
C ASN A 12 21.96 -3.11 -27.05
N VAL A 13 21.54 -3.33 -25.80
CA VAL A 13 22.12 -4.34 -24.90
C VAL A 13 21.78 -5.76 -25.38
N GLU A 14 20.57 -5.99 -25.90
CA GLU A 14 20.19 -7.26 -26.54
C GLU A 14 21.02 -7.57 -27.79
N GLY A 15 21.26 -6.54 -28.62
CA GLY A 15 22.12 -6.65 -29.81
C GLY A 15 23.58 -6.96 -29.50
N LEU A 16 24.12 -6.43 -28.39
CA LEU A 16 25.48 -6.70 -27.92
C LEU A 16 25.63 -8.13 -27.35
N GLY A 17 24.60 -8.67 -26.70
CA GLY A 17 24.60 -10.05 -26.21
C GLY A 17 24.71 -11.09 -27.33
N ARG A 18 23.93 -10.91 -28.40
CA ARG A 18 23.98 -11.79 -29.60
C ARG A 18 25.28 -11.67 -30.40
N GLN A 19 26.02 -10.56 -30.27
CA GLN A 19 27.33 -10.40 -30.92
C GLN A 19 28.45 -11.13 -30.18
N LEU A 20 28.34 -11.29 -28.85
CA LEU A 20 29.32 -12.03 -28.04
C LEU A 20 29.07 -13.55 -28.07
N ASP A 21 27.80 -13.97 -28.06
CA ASP A 21 27.42 -15.38 -28.18
C ASP A 21 26.09 -15.49 -28.94
N PRO A 22 26.10 -15.98 -30.20
CA PRO A 22 24.92 -16.01 -31.05
C PRO A 22 23.83 -16.99 -30.58
N GLU A 23 24.14 -17.91 -29.66
CA GLU A 23 23.16 -18.87 -29.08
C GLU A 23 22.74 -18.51 -27.64
N LEU A 24 23.27 -17.41 -27.07
CA LEU A 24 22.97 -16.99 -25.69
C LEU A 24 21.61 -16.26 -25.59
N ASP A 25 20.64 -16.89 -24.93
CA ASP A 25 19.42 -16.23 -24.46
C ASP A 25 19.70 -15.42 -23.18
N LEU A 26 19.95 -14.11 -23.36
CA LEU A 26 20.16 -13.16 -22.26
C LEU A 26 18.99 -13.12 -21.28
N TRP A 27 17.75 -13.31 -21.75
CA TRP A 27 16.57 -13.27 -20.90
C TRP A 27 16.51 -14.48 -19.98
N ALA A 28 16.76 -15.68 -20.51
CA ALA A 28 16.82 -16.91 -19.72
C ALA A 28 17.87 -16.82 -18.60
N THR A 29 19.00 -16.17 -18.87
CA THR A 29 20.10 -15.99 -17.91
C THR A 29 19.84 -14.88 -16.89
N ALA A 30 19.24 -13.75 -17.31
CA ALA A 30 19.02 -12.58 -16.46
C ALA A 30 17.78 -12.71 -15.55
N LYS A 31 16.75 -13.48 -15.97
CA LYS A 31 15.52 -13.70 -15.20
C LYS A 31 15.72 -14.02 -13.71
N PRO A 32 16.55 -15.01 -13.31
CA PRO A 32 16.72 -15.34 -11.89
C PRO A 32 17.37 -14.22 -11.08
N PHE A 33 18.18 -13.36 -11.70
CA PHE A 33 18.75 -12.20 -11.02
C PHE A 33 17.72 -11.09 -10.84
N LEU A 34 16.90 -10.85 -11.86
CA LEU A 34 15.80 -9.88 -11.79
C LEU A 34 14.77 -10.26 -10.72
N GLU A 35 14.40 -11.54 -10.66
CA GLU A 35 13.45 -12.05 -9.66
C GLU A 35 13.97 -11.86 -8.22
N ARG A 36 15.24 -12.19 -7.97
CA ARG A 36 15.88 -11.96 -6.66
C ARG A 36 15.93 -10.48 -6.31
N TRP A 37 16.41 -9.65 -7.23
CA TRP A 37 16.53 -8.20 -7.01
C TRP A 37 15.15 -7.54 -6.79
N MET A 38 14.13 -7.93 -7.55
CA MET A 38 12.75 -7.46 -7.32
C MET A 38 12.23 -7.87 -5.96
N ASN A 39 12.50 -9.11 -5.53
CA ASN A 39 12.08 -9.55 -4.20
C ASN A 39 12.84 -8.81 -3.08
N GLU A 40 14.09 -8.43 -3.31
CA GLU A 40 14.88 -7.64 -2.35
C GLU A 40 14.46 -6.16 -2.30
N GLN A 41 14.00 -5.58 -3.40
CA GLN A 41 13.63 -4.16 -3.48
C GLN A 41 12.13 -3.90 -3.27
N VAL A 42 11.28 -4.78 -3.80
CA VAL A 42 9.82 -4.63 -3.84
C VAL A 42 9.11 -5.76 -3.07
N GLY A 43 9.86 -6.78 -2.64
CA GLY A 43 9.27 -7.91 -1.94
C GLY A 43 8.79 -7.57 -0.53
N TRP A 44 8.05 -8.52 0.02
CA TRP A 44 7.43 -8.42 1.33
C TRP A 44 8.41 -8.04 2.46
N PRO A 45 9.64 -8.59 2.54
CA PRO A 45 10.59 -8.22 3.59
C PRO A 45 11.05 -6.76 3.49
N ALA A 46 11.23 -6.26 2.26
CA ALA A 46 11.63 -4.88 2.01
C ALA A 46 10.54 -3.90 2.43
N LEU A 47 9.29 -4.21 2.07
CA LEU A 47 8.12 -3.45 2.48
C LEU A 47 7.98 -3.42 4.02
N GLN A 48 8.12 -4.56 4.69
CA GLN A 48 8.06 -4.63 6.15
C GLN A 48 9.15 -3.76 6.80
N LYS A 49 10.39 -3.85 6.31
CA LYS A 49 11.51 -3.04 6.81
C LYS A 49 11.27 -1.54 6.63
N GLN A 50 10.72 -1.15 5.48
CA GLN A 50 10.41 0.24 5.19
C GLN A 50 9.23 0.75 6.02
N LEU A 51 8.19 -0.05 6.21
CA LEU A 51 7.08 0.26 7.10
C LEU A 51 7.55 0.42 8.54
N GLN A 52 8.40 -0.47 9.06
CA GLN A 52 8.96 -0.33 10.41
C GLN A 52 9.77 0.96 10.57
N LYS A 53 10.52 1.35 9.53
CA LYS A 53 11.31 2.59 9.53
C LYS A 53 10.43 3.85 9.57
N GLU A 54 9.33 3.87 8.81
CA GLU A 54 8.42 5.02 8.73
C GLU A 54 7.27 4.96 9.76
N ALA A 55 7.03 3.82 10.40
CA ALA A 55 5.94 3.62 11.35
C ALA A 55 5.92 4.65 12.49
N PRO A 56 7.05 5.03 13.13
CA PRO A 56 7.04 6.05 14.18
C PRO A 56 6.56 7.41 13.68
N ARG A 57 6.87 7.75 12.43
CA ARG A 57 6.45 9.00 11.80
C ARG A 57 4.96 8.97 11.46
N PHE A 58 4.47 7.86 10.91
CA PHE A 58 3.03 7.70 10.64
C PHE A 58 2.20 7.68 11.93
N ALA A 59 2.71 7.08 13.01
CA ALA A 59 2.03 7.05 14.30
C ALA A 59 1.72 8.45 14.84
N GLN A 60 2.55 9.45 14.53
CA GLN A 60 2.31 10.85 14.89
C GLN A 60 1.20 11.51 14.07
N LEU A 61 0.95 11.02 12.85
CA LEU A 61 -0.07 11.54 11.93
C LEU A 61 -1.44 10.88 12.10
N ILE A 62 -1.49 9.65 12.65
CA ILE A 62 -2.73 8.91 12.88
C ILE A 62 -3.77 9.71 13.69
N PRO A 63 -3.41 10.41 14.79
CA PRO A 63 -4.37 11.19 15.57
C PRO A 63 -5.04 12.33 14.79
N GLU A 64 -4.39 12.86 13.74
CA GLU A 64 -4.92 13.97 12.95
C GLU A 64 -5.85 13.50 11.81
N LEU A 65 -5.72 12.25 11.35
CA LEU A 65 -6.53 11.67 10.28
C LEU A 65 -8.04 11.77 10.52
N PRO A 66 -8.60 11.47 11.71
CA PRO A 66 -10.03 11.60 11.96
C PRO A 66 -10.55 13.02 11.73
N ARG A 67 -9.78 14.04 12.13
CA ARG A 67 -10.15 15.44 11.93
C ARG A 67 -10.12 15.79 10.45
N LEU A 68 -9.05 15.45 9.74
CA LEU A 68 -8.91 15.72 8.30
C LEU A 68 -10.00 15.01 7.49
N LEU A 69 -10.35 13.77 7.82
CA LEU A 69 -11.45 13.04 7.21
C LEU A 69 -12.80 13.71 7.51
N HIS A 70 -13.03 14.13 8.76
CA HIS A 70 -14.26 14.83 9.14
C HIS A 70 -14.41 16.16 8.37
N ASP A 71 -13.34 16.93 8.27
CA ASP A 71 -13.32 18.21 7.56
C ASP A 71 -13.49 18.02 6.04
N ALA A 72 -12.86 17.01 5.45
CA ALA A 72 -13.03 16.66 4.04
C ALA A 72 -14.47 16.22 3.74
N LEU A 73 -15.06 15.36 4.58
CA LEU A 73 -16.43 14.90 4.45
C LEU A 73 -17.44 16.04 4.64
N LYS A 74 -17.19 16.94 5.59
CA LYS A 74 -18.03 18.12 5.85
C LYS A 74 -17.94 19.14 4.72
N GLY A 75 -16.74 19.38 4.19
CA GLY A 75 -16.50 20.26 3.05
C GLY A 75 -17.12 19.72 1.76
N GLN A 76 -17.11 18.40 1.54
CA GLN A 76 -17.80 17.75 0.42
C GLN A 76 -19.33 17.80 0.59
N ALA A 77 -19.84 17.63 1.81
CA ALA A 77 -21.25 17.78 2.11
C ALA A 77 -21.76 19.24 1.95
N GLN A 78 -20.89 20.23 2.14
CA GLN A 78 -21.20 21.65 1.92
C GLN A 78 -21.05 22.11 0.47
N ARG A 79 -20.15 21.51 -0.31
CA ARG A 79 -19.98 21.83 -1.75
C ARG A 79 -21.05 21.17 -2.65
N GLY A 80 -21.77 20.17 -2.16
CA GLY A 80 -22.84 19.46 -2.87
C GLY A 80 -24.22 20.12 -2.79
N ASP A 81 -24.29 21.45 -2.77
CA ASP A 81 -25.55 22.20 -2.88
C ASP A 81 -26.06 22.21 -4.32
N THR A 82 -26.60 21.08 -4.76
CA THR A 82 -27.61 21.01 -5.83
C THR A 82 -28.54 19.85 -5.47
N THR A 83 -29.54 20.13 -4.64
CA THR A 83 -30.85 19.48 -4.39
C THR A 83 -31.03 17.94 -4.51
N GLU A 84 -30.42 17.26 -5.48
CA GLU A 84 -30.49 15.80 -5.71
C GLU A 84 -29.54 14.99 -4.81
N MET A 85 -28.37 15.54 -4.48
CA MET A 85 -27.37 14.85 -3.65
C MET A 85 -27.87 14.65 -2.19
N HIS A 86 -28.73 15.54 -1.68
CA HIS A 86 -29.30 15.45 -0.33
C HIS A 86 -30.30 14.29 -0.15
N ALA A 87 -30.90 13.77 -1.22
CA ALA A 87 -31.73 12.57 -1.16
C ALA A 87 -30.83 11.31 -1.04
N LEU A 88 -29.80 11.21 -1.88
CA LEU A 88 -28.84 10.10 -1.87
C LEU A 88 -27.99 10.05 -0.59
N VAL A 89 -27.60 11.20 -0.04
CA VAL A 89 -26.83 11.31 1.20
C VAL A 89 -27.66 10.89 2.44
N ARG A 90 -28.99 11.08 2.43
CA ARG A 90 -29.86 10.58 3.51
C ARG A 90 -29.99 9.06 3.49
N GLU A 91 -30.06 8.46 2.31
CA GLU A 91 -30.02 7.01 2.11
C GLU A 91 -28.68 6.42 2.61
N LEU A 92 -27.57 7.04 2.19
CA LEU A 92 -26.21 6.61 2.58
C LEU A 92 -25.94 6.77 4.08
N ARG A 93 -26.45 7.81 4.76
CA ARG A 93 -26.22 8.02 6.21
C ARG A 93 -26.82 6.92 7.09
N ARG A 94 -27.94 6.31 6.68
CA ARG A 94 -28.54 5.18 7.41
C ARG A 94 -27.64 3.95 7.38
N THR A 95 -27.05 3.66 6.22
CA THR A 95 -26.09 2.57 6.03
C THR A 95 -24.72 2.91 6.64
N ASN A 96 -24.29 4.17 6.55
CA ASN A 96 -22.99 4.64 7.04
C ASN A 96 -22.86 4.56 8.57
N ARG A 97 -23.97 4.58 9.33
CA ARG A 97 -23.93 4.41 10.78
C ARG A 97 -23.66 2.96 11.21
N LEU A 98 -24.10 1.99 10.40
CA LEU A 98 -23.76 0.57 10.59
C LEU A 98 -22.33 0.30 10.12
N LEU A 99 -21.93 0.90 8.99
CA LEU A 99 -20.55 0.85 8.50
C LEU A 99 -19.57 1.50 9.48
N SER A 100 -19.91 2.63 10.09
CA SER A 100 -19.02 3.29 11.06
C SER A 100 -18.86 2.45 12.32
N GLY A 101 -19.91 1.81 12.81
CA GLY A 101 -19.83 0.83 13.90
C GLY A 101 -18.94 -0.38 13.54
N LEU A 102 -19.06 -0.88 12.31
CA LEU A 102 -18.22 -1.93 11.77
C LEU A 102 -16.75 -1.51 11.63
N VAL A 103 -16.48 -0.29 11.19
CA VAL A 103 -15.13 0.26 11.04
C VAL A 103 -14.47 0.45 12.40
N TRP A 104 -15.19 1.02 13.38
CA TRP A 104 -14.68 1.16 14.75
C TRP A 104 -14.51 -0.21 15.44
N GLY A 105 -15.42 -1.15 15.21
CA GLY A 105 -15.30 -2.53 15.68
C GLY A 105 -14.10 -3.25 15.08
N ALA A 106 -13.90 -3.15 13.76
CA ALA A 106 -12.77 -3.75 13.06
C ALA A 106 -11.44 -3.10 13.45
N ALA A 107 -11.40 -1.79 13.61
CA ALA A 107 -10.22 -1.07 14.10
C ALA A 107 -9.87 -1.50 15.53
N GLY A 108 -10.86 -1.58 16.42
CA GLY A 108 -10.66 -2.07 17.79
C GLY A 108 -10.20 -3.52 17.84
N PHE A 109 -10.76 -4.39 17.00
CA PHE A 109 -10.36 -5.79 16.89
C PHE A 109 -8.94 -5.96 16.35
N ALA A 110 -8.56 -5.21 15.31
CA ALA A 110 -7.20 -5.22 14.77
C ALA A 110 -6.18 -4.72 15.80
N ILE A 111 -6.49 -3.64 16.53
CA ILE A 111 -5.66 -3.15 17.64
C ILE A 111 -5.55 -4.21 18.74
N GLY A 112 -6.63 -4.90 19.07
CA GLY A 112 -6.65 -6.00 20.05
C GLY A 112 -5.76 -7.18 19.64
N ILE A 113 -5.81 -7.60 18.37
CA ILE A 113 -4.93 -8.66 17.83
C ILE A 113 -3.46 -8.24 17.92
N VAL A 114 -3.14 -7.00 17.52
CA VAL A 114 -1.77 -6.49 17.56
C VAL A 114 -1.26 -6.40 18.99
N ALA A 115 -2.08 -5.94 19.93
CA ALA A 115 -1.75 -5.90 21.35
C ALA A 115 -1.55 -7.31 21.92
N ALA A 116 -2.39 -8.28 21.56
CA ALA A 116 -2.25 -9.67 21.98
C ALA A 116 -0.97 -10.32 21.41
N TRP A 117 -0.63 -10.03 20.15
CA TRP A 117 0.62 -10.47 19.53
C TRP A 117 1.87 -9.87 20.21
N LEU A 118 1.77 -8.63 20.69
CA LEU A 118 2.85 -7.94 21.42
C LEU A 118 3.02 -8.43 22.86
N THR A 119 1.94 -8.85 23.53
CA THR A 119 1.99 -9.34 24.93
C THR A 119 2.20 -10.86 25.03
N ALA A 120 1.90 -11.62 23.98
CA ALA A 120 2.20 -13.06 23.89
C ALA A 120 3.65 -13.44 24.24
N PRO A 121 4.70 -12.74 23.74
CA PRO A 121 6.09 -13.07 24.10
C PRO A 121 6.48 -12.74 25.55
N LEU A 122 5.69 -11.93 26.28
CA LEU A 122 5.94 -11.61 27.69
C LEU A 122 5.33 -12.65 28.65
N LEU A 123 4.39 -13.47 28.19
CA LEU A 123 3.69 -14.50 28.97
C LEU A 123 4.31 -15.91 28.86
N GLY A 124 5.41 -16.07 28.12
CA GLY A 124 6.16 -17.33 28.07
C GLY A 124 5.41 -18.49 27.41
N ILE A 125 4.44 -18.22 26.54
CA ILE A 125 3.77 -19.24 25.73
C ILE A 125 4.42 -19.24 24.35
N SER A 126 5.59 -19.88 24.27
CA SER A 126 6.17 -20.32 23.00
C SER A 126 5.50 -21.63 22.57
N PRO A 127 5.10 -21.80 21.29
CA PRO A 127 4.92 -23.13 20.72
C PRO A 127 6.25 -23.87 20.59
#